data_AF-A0A286XGH5-F1
#
_entry.id   AF-A0A286XGH5-F1
#
_cell.length_a   1.000
_cell.length_b   1.000
_cell.length_c   1.000
_cell.angle_alpha   90.00
_cell.angle_beta   90.00
_cell.angle_gamma   90.00
#
_symmetry.space_group_name_H-M   'P 1'
#
loop_
_entity.id
_entity.type
_entity.pdbx_description
1 polymer ?
#
loop_
_entity_poly.entity_id
_entity_poly.type
_entity_poly.pdbx_seq_one_letter_code
_entity_poly.pdbx_strand_id
1 'polypeptide(L)'
;MAPSTVAVELLSPKEKNRLRKPVVEKMRRDRINSSIEQLKLLLEQEFARHQPNSKLEKADILEMAVSYLKHSKAFATAAGPKSLHRDYSEGYSWCLQEAVQFLTLHAASDTQMKLLCHFQRPPSAPTVPAKEGPMPGAAPLPARPSSKVSPAARPSACGLWRPW
;
A
#
# COMPACT_ATOMS: atom_id res chain seq x y z
N MET A 1 -31.11 -45.29 25.93
CA MET A 1 -31.96 -44.09 25.76
C MET A 1 -31.25 -43.13 24.81
N ALA A 2 -31.40 -43.33 23.50
CA ALA A 2 -30.86 -42.41 22.49
C ALA A 2 -31.86 -41.26 22.31
N PRO A 3 -31.44 -39.98 22.33
CA PRO A 3 -32.38 -38.89 22.12
C PRO A 3 -32.87 -38.90 20.67
N SER A 4 -34.20 -38.82 20.53
CA SER A 4 -34.96 -38.94 19.28
C SER A 4 -34.49 -37.98 18.19
N THR A 5 -33.94 -38.54 17.10
CA THR A 5 -33.81 -37.87 15.79
C THR A 5 -35.18 -37.54 15.17
N VAL A 6 -36.25 -38.17 15.66
CA VAL A 6 -37.63 -38.02 15.18
C VAL A 6 -38.23 -36.64 15.51
N ALA A 7 -37.75 -35.93 16.54
CA ALA A 7 -38.33 -34.67 16.98
C ALA A 7 -38.06 -33.48 16.02
N VAL A 8 -37.05 -33.59 15.15
CA VAL A 8 -36.65 -32.49 14.24
C VAL A 8 -37.50 -32.45 12.97
N GLU A 9 -38.14 -33.56 12.61
CA GLU A 9 -38.84 -33.70 11.34
C GLU A 9 -40.21 -33.00 11.33
N LEU A 10 -40.89 -32.94 12.48
CA LEU A 10 -42.20 -32.29 12.67
C LEU A 10 -42.16 -30.76 12.79
N LEU A 11 -40.98 -30.14 12.76
CA LEU A 11 -40.86 -28.68 12.88
C LEU A 11 -41.29 -27.96 11.60
N SER A 12 -42.11 -26.92 11.74
CA SER A 12 -42.55 -26.03 10.67
C SER A 12 -41.33 -25.43 9.94
N PRO A 13 -41.41 -25.14 8.62
CA PRO A 13 -40.35 -24.43 7.90
C PRO A 13 -39.88 -23.14 8.59
N LYS A 14 -40.78 -22.44 9.31
CA LYS A 14 -40.44 -21.26 10.11
C LYS A 14 -39.56 -21.60 11.33
N GLU A 15 -39.80 -22.73 11.99
CA GLU A 15 -39.02 -23.19 13.14
C GLU A 15 -37.66 -23.75 12.71
N LYS A 16 -37.63 -24.48 11.59
CA LYS A 16 -36.38 -24.90 10.92
C LYS A 16 -35.53 -23.69 10.52
N ASN A 17 -36.14 -22.61 10.03
CA ASN A 17 -35.43 -21.37 9.69
C ASN A 17 -34.91 -20.64 10.95
N ARG A 18 -35.70 -20.61 12.03
CA ARG A 18 -35.29 -20.08 13.35
C ARG A 18 -34.12 -20.82 13.97
N LEU A 19 -33.95 -22.11 13.67
CA LEU A 19 -32.83 -22.94 14.14
C LEU A 19 -31.60 -22.89 13.21
N ARG A 20 -31.78 -22.67 11.91
CA ARG A 20 -30.67 -22.53 10.94
C ARG A 20 -29.95 -21.19 11.06
N LYS A 21 -30.68 -20.11 11.31
CA LYS A 21 -30.13 -18.77 11.52
C LYS A 21 -29.04 -18.69 12.61
N PRO A 22 -29.21 -19.24 13.82
CA PRO A 22 -28.17 -19.21 14.86
C PRO A 22 -26.94 -20.05 14.48
N VAL A 23 -27.09 -21.12 13.70
CA VAL A 23 -25.95 -21.93 13.22
C VAL A 23 -25.11 -21.15 12.21
N VAL A 24 -25.75 -20.53 11.22
CA VAL A 24 -25.04 -19.71 10.21
C VAL A 24 -24.34 -18.52 10.87
N GLU A 25 -25.02 -17.85 11.82
CA GLU A 25 -24.44 -16.74 12.56
C GLU A 25 -23.26 -17.18 13.42
N LYS A 26 -23.33 -18.36 14.05
CA LYS A 26 -22.19 -18.95 14.76
C LYS A 26 -21.01 -19.17 13.81
N MET A 27 -21.22 -19.80 12.65
CA MET A 27 -20.16 -20.01 11.66
C MET A 27 -19.54 -18.68 11.18
N ARG A 28 -20.36 -17.64 10.97
CA ARG A 28 -19.86 -16.31 10.62
C ARG A 28 -18.97 -15.73 11.73
N ARG A 29 -19.41 -15.82 12.98
CA ARG A 29 -18.64 -15.36 14.15
C ARG A 29 -17.33 -16.11 14.30
N ASP A 30 -17.36 -17.43 14.13
CA ASP A 30 -16.17 -18.29 14.21
C ASP A 30 -15.16 -17.92 13.11
N ARG A 31 -15.63 -17.70 11.88
CA ARG A 31 -14.78 -17.21 10.79
C ARG A 31 -14.15 -15.85 11.12
N ILE A 32 -14.93 -14.89 11.63
CA ILE A 32 -14.41 -13.57 12.01
C ILE A 32 -13.35 -13.71 13.11
N ASN A 33 -13.61 -14.51 14.14
CA ASN A 33 -12.66 -14.72 15.23
C ASN A 33 -11.35 -15.37 14.75
N SER A 34 -11.46 -16.39 13.89
CA SER A 34 -10.28 -17.02 13.28
C SER A 34 -9.45 -16.02 12.48
N SER A 35 -10.07 -15.16 11.68
CA SER A 35 -9.34 -14.12 10.95
C SER A 35 -8.67 -13.09 11.86
N ILE A 36 -9.28 -12.73 13.00
CA ILE A 36 -8.67 -11.83 13.98
C ILE A 36 -7.44 -12.48 14.64
N GLU A 37 -7.52 -13.77 14.97
CA GLU A 37 -6.37 -14.52 15.51
C GLU A 37 -5.24 -14.64 14.48
N GLN A 38 -5.56 -14.88 13.21
CA GLN A 38 -4.56 -14.85 12.12
C GLN A 38 -3.89 -13.48 12.00
N LEU A 39 -4.66 -12.39 12.10
CA LEU A 39 -4.13 -11.03 12.11
C LEU A 39 -3.15 -10.80 13.25
N LYS A 40 -3.46 -11.31 14.45
CA LYS A 40 -2.58 -11.22 15.62
C LYS A 40 -1.21 -11.85 15.34
N LEU A 41 -1.20 -13.03 14.70
CA LEU A 41 0.04 -13.73 14.36
C LEU A 41 0.85 -12.97 13.29
N LEU A 42 0.19 -12.47 12.24
CA LEU A 42 0.88 -11.71 11.17
C LEU A 42 1.52 -10.41 11.68
N LEU A 43 0.96 -9.82 12.74
CA LEU A 43 1.39 -8.55 13.30
C LEU A 43 2.21 -8.72 14.59
N GLU A 44 2.60 -9.94 14.96
CA GLU A 44 3.28 -10.26 16.22
C GLU A 44 4.54 -9.41 16.44
N GLN A 45 5.34 -9.20 15.40
CA GLN A 45 6.53 -8.35 15.48
C GLN A 45 6.21 -6.87 15.71
N GLU A 46 5.13 -6.36 15.12
CA GLU A 46 4.73 -4.96 15.32
C GLU A 46 4.18 -4.76 16.74
N PHE A 47 3.44 -5.74 17.27
CA PHE A 47 3.04 -5.74 18.68
C PHE A 47 4.23 -5.79 19.64
N ALA A 48 5.23 -6.64 19.36
CA ALA A 48 6.45 -6.68 20.17
C ALA A 48 7.18 -5.34 20.18
N ARG A 49 7.13 -4.59 19.07
CA ARG A 49 7.77 -3.28 18.93
C ARG A 49 7.03 -2.16 19.65
N HIS A 50 5.70 -2.17 19.66
CA HIS A 50 4.88 -1.09 20.24
C HIS A 50 4.35 -1.38 21.64
N GLN A 51 4.01 -2.63 21.94
CA GLN A 51 3.39 -3.06 23.20
C GLN A 51 3.81 -4.49 23.60
N PRO A 52 5.09 -4.73 23.98
CA PRO A 52 5.63 -6.07 24.22
C PRO A 52 4.98 -6.85 25.38
N ASN A 53 4.27 -6.18 26.30
CA ASN A 53 3.71 -6.80 27.51
C ASN A 53 2.21 -6.52 27.72
N SER A 54 1.50 -6.04 26.69
CA SER A 54 0.09 -5.70 26.81
C SER A 54 -0.81 -6.89 26.44
N LYS A 55 -1.92 -7.03 27.16
CA LYS A 55 -2.97 -8.00 26.81
C LYS A 55 -3.72 -7.45 25.60
N LEU A 56 -3.41 -7.97 24.41
CA LEU A 56 -4.01 -7.51 23.16
C LEU A 56 -5.52 -7.79 23.13
N GLU A 57 -6.31 -6.72 23.18
CA GLU A 57 -7.75 -6.76 22.95
C GLU A 57 -8.05 -6.85 21.44
N LYS A 58 -9.28 -7.23 21.09
CA LYS A 58 -9.69 -7.29 19.67
C LYS A 58 -9.63 -5.92 18.99
N ALA A 59 -9.86 -4.84 19.74
CA ALA A 59 -9.73 -3.48 19.22
C ALA A 59 -8.27 -3.17 18.87
N ASP A 60 -7.33 -3.45 19.79
CA ASP A 60 -5.89 -3.25 19.56
C ASP A 60 -5.39 -3.99 18.33
N ILE A 61 -5.87 -5.24 18.12
CA ILE A 61 -5.48 -6.04 16.95
C ILE A 61 -5.90 -5.34 15.65
N LEU A 62 -7.12 -4.83 15.60
CA LEU A 62 -7.66 -4.16 14.42
C LEU A 62 -7.01 -2.80 14.20
N GLU A 63 -6.74 -2.04 15.26
CA GLU A 63 -6.05 -0.75 15.19
C GLU A 63 -4.62 -0.90 14.66
N MET A 64 -3.88 -1.87 15.19
CA MET A 64 -2.53 -2.20 14.72
C MET A 64 -2.54 -2.58 13.25
N ALA A 65 -3.49 -3.42 12.83
CA ALA A 65 -3.62 -3.83 11.42
C ALA A 65 -3.86 -2.63 10.49
N VAL A 66 -4.74 -1.71 10.90
CA VAL A 66 -5.03 -0.50 10.12
C VAL A 66 -3.80 0.41 10.06
N SER A 67 -3.10 0.59 11.17
CA SER A 67 -1.86 1.36 11.25
C SER A 67 -0.78 0.78 10.33
N TYR A 68 -0.56 -0.53 10.42
CA TYR A 68 0.38 -1.28 9.59
C TYR A 68 0.07 -1.12 8.09
N LEU A 69 -1.20 -1.27 7.69
CA LEU A 69 -1.61 -1.11 6.29
C LEU A 69 -1.49 0.33 5.78
N LYS A 70 -1.70 1.33 6.64
CA LYS A 70 -1.49 2.74 6.27
C LYS A 70 0.00 3.03 6.05
N HIS A 71 0.87 2.53 6.92
CA HIS A 71 2.32 2.67 6.76
C HIS A 71 2.82 1.90 5.54
N SER A 72 2.36 0.67 5.31
CA SER A 72 2.76 -0.13 4.15
C SER A 72 2.26 0.47 2.83
N LYS A 73 1.05 1.03 2.79
CA LYS A 73 0.52 1.73 1.61
C LYS A 73 1.23 3.06 1.38
N ALA A 74 1.57 3.80 2.44
CA ALA A 74 2.42 4.98 2.31
C ALA A 74 3.80 4.60 1.75
N PHE A 75 4.37 3.47 2.19
CA PHE A 75 5.61 2.94 1.64
C PHE A 75 5.45 2.50 0.17
N ALA A 76 4.37 1.79 -0.18
CA ALA A 76 4.10 1.35 -1.55
C ALA A 76 3.80 2.50 -2.52
N THR A 77 3.13 3.56 -2.06
CA THR A 77 2.86 4.75 -2.88
C THR A 77 4.06 5.69 -2.97
N ALA A 78 4.90 5.75 -1.93
CA ALA A 78 6.24 6.35 -2.01
C ALA A 78 7.18 5.52 -2.92
N ALA A 79 6.96 4.20 -2.97
CA ALA A 79 7.62 3.24 -3.85
C ALA A 79 6.92 3.09 -5.22
N GLY A 80 6.32 4.17 -5.73
CA GLY A 80 6.07 4.32 -7.17
C GLY A 80 7.39 4.40 -7.96
N PRO A 81 7.43 4.89 -9.22
CA PRO A 81 8.65 4.95 -10.06
C PRO A 81 9.91 5.55 -9.38
N LYS A 82 9.71 6.27 -8.26
CA LYS A 82 10.74 6.80 -7.37
C LYS A 82 11.45 5.73 -6.50
N SER A 83 10.83 4.61 -6.09
CA SER A 83 11.59 3.50 -5.47
C SER A 83 12.48 2.84 -6.48
N LEU A 84 11.99 2.49 -7.68
CA LEU A 84 12.84 1.91 -8.73
C LEU A 84 14.02 2.82 -9.06
N HIS A 85 13.80 4.12 -9.14
CA HIS A 85 14.89 5.09 -9.32
C HIS A 85 15.81 5.17 -8.10
N ARG A 86 15.28 5.09 -6.88
CA ARG A 86 16.08 5.09 -5.64
C ARG A 86 16.93 3.83 -5.52
N ASP A 87 16.32 2.66 -5.75
CA ASP A 87 16.95 1.35 -5.75
C ASP A 87 18.01 1.26 -6.87
N TYR A 88 17.74 1.83 -8.06
CA TYR A 88 18.73 1.99 -9.12
C TYR A 88 19.88 2.91 -8.70
N SER A 89 19.58 4.08 -8.14
CA SER A 89 20.61 5.04 -7.72
C SER A 89 21.51 4.48 -6.62
N GLU A 90 20.93 3.71 -5.70
CA GLU A 90 21.63 3.03 -4.63
C GLU A 90 22.52 1.91 -5.20
N GLY A 91 21.97 1.04 -6.05
CA GLY A 91 22.73 -0.01 -6.73
C GLY A 91 23.85 0.53 -7.63
N TYR A 92 23.59 1.63 -8.33
CA TYR A 92 24.59 2.34 -9.13
C TYR A 92 25.71 2.90 -8.24
N SER A 93 25.37 3.57 -7.13
CA SER A 93 26.36 4.12 -6.19
C SER A 93 27.24 3.03 -5.59
N TRP A 94 26.67 1.88 -5.25
CA TRP A 94 27.38 0.74 -4.69
C TRP A 94 28.35 0.13 -5.71
N CYS A 95 27.87 -0.12 -6.94
CA CYS A 95 28.71 -0.61 -8.03
C CYS A 95 29.85 0.37 -8.37
N LEU A 96 29.55 1.67 -8.42
CA LEU A 96 30.55 2.70 -8.68
C LEU A 96 31.60 2.77 -7.57
N GLN A 97 31.18 2.70 -6.31
CA GLN A 97 32.08 2.69 -5.16
C GLN A 97 33.02 1.48 -5.21
N GLU A 98 32.50 0.30 -5.51
CA GLU A 98 33.28 -0.93 -5.66
C GLU A 98 34.29 -0.83 -6.81
N ALA A 99 33.86 -0.30 -7.97
CA ALA A 99 34.74 -0.07 -9.12
C ALA A 99 35.86 0.92 -8.80
N VAL A 100 35.55 2.00 -8.08
CA VAL A 100 36.53 2.99 -7.61
C VAL A 100 37.50 2.36 -6.62
N GLN A 101 37.01 1.55 -5.68
CA GLN A 101 37.85 0.86 -4.70
C GLN A 101 38.81 -0.12 -5.38
N PHE A 102 38.30 -0.95 -6.29
CA PHE A 102 39.11 -1.89 -7.07
C PHE A 102 40.20 -1.17 -7.88
N LEU A 103 39.84 -0.09 -8.58
CA LEU A 103 40.81 0.70 -9.35
C LEU A 103 41.82 1.41 -8.43
N THR A 104 41.44 1.86 -7.24
CA THR A 104 42.38 2.48 -6.31
C THR A 104 43.41 1.47 -5.79
N LEU A 105 43.00 0.22 -5.56
CA LEU A 105 43.87 -0.84 -5.05
C LEU A 105 44.73 -1.50 -6.13
N HIS A 106 44.25 -1.55 -7.37
CA HIS A 106 44.85 -2.35 -8.44
C HIS A 106 45.16 -1.60 -9.74
N ALA A 107 44.94 -0.28 -9.83
CA ALA A 107 45.29 0.46 -11.04
C ALA A 107 46.80 0.45 -11.28
N ALA A 108 47.21 -0.18 -12.38
CA ALA A 108 48.60 -0.27 -12.81
C ALA A 108 48.83 0.37 -14.19
N SER A 109 47.77 0.70 -14.93
CA SER A 109 47.85 1.29 -16.27
C SER A 109 47.30 2.72 -16.34
N ASP A 110 47.84 3.52 -17.26
CA ASP A 110 47.34 4.89 -17.55
C ASP A 110 45.84 4.92 -17.88
N THR A 111 45.31 3.87 -18.51
CA THR A 111 43.88 3.77 -18.84
C THR A 111 43.02 3.58 -17.59
N GLN A 112 43.46 2.76 -16.64
CA GLN A 112 42.79 2.57 -15.34
C GLN A 112 42.81 3.84 -14.49
N MET A 113 43.94 4.57 -14.51
CA MET A 113 44.06 5.87 -13.81
C MET A 113 43.08 6.91 -14.38
N LYS A 114 42.95 6.98 -15.71
CA LYS A 114 42.00 7.88 -16.38
C LYS A 114 40.54 7.54 -16.06
N LEU A 115 40.21 6.24 -15.99
CA LEU A 115 38.89 5.76 -15.58
C LEU A 115 38.57 6.16 -14.14
N LEU A 116 39.52 6.00 -13.22
CA LEU A 116 39.37 6.41 -11.82
C LEU A 116 39.09 7.91 -11.68
N CYS A 117 39.84 8.75 -12.39
CA CYS A 117 39.59 10.21 -12.43
C CYS A 117 38.22 10.56 -13.02
N HIS A 118 37.72 9.77 -13.99
CA HIS A 118 36.41 9.97 -14.57
C HIS A 118 35.28 9.64 -13.57
N PHE A 119 35.40 8.54 -12.83
CA PHE A 119 34.39 8.14 -11.84
C PHE A 119 34.29 9.06 -10.62
N GLN A 120 35.40 9.72 -10.25
CA GLN A 120 35.41 10.68 -9.14
C GLN A 120 34.90 12.09 -9.54
N ARG A 121 34.69 12.34 -10.84
CA ARG A 121 34.16 13.62 -11.32
C ARG A 121 32.64 13.63 -11.12
N PRO A 122 32.08 14.64 -10.41
CA PRO A 122 30.62 14.79 -10.32
C PRO A 122 30.02 14.89 -11.72
N PRO A 123 28.86 14.26 -12.00
CA PRO A 123 28.19 14.47 -13.27
C PRO A 123 27.87 15.95 -13.40
N SER A 124 28.58 16.64 -14.29
CA SER A 124 28.24 17.99 -14.72
C SER A 124 26.78 17.96 -15.19
N ALA A 125 25.95 18.78 -14.58
CA ALA A 125 24.55 18.95 -14.95
C ALA A 125 24.39 19.00 -16.48
N PRO A 126 23.35 18.39 -17.07
CA PRO A 126 23.11 18.49 -18.50
C PRO A 126 22.97 19.97 -18.86
N THR A 127 23.97 20.49 -19.59
CA THR A 127 23.91 21.80 -20.24
C THR A 127 22.77 21.76 -21.24
N VAL A 128 21.60 22.24 -20.83
CA VAL A 128 20.57 22.70 -21.77
C VAL A 128 21.19 23.87 -22.55
N PRO A 129 21.35 23.78 -23.88
CA PRO A 129 21.76 24.94 -24.65
C PRO A 129 20.59 25.92 -24.67
N ALA A 130 20.75 27.00 -23.90
CA ALA A 130 19.96 28.21 -24.03
C ALA A 130 20.08 28.71 -25.48
N LYS A 131 18.95 28.74 -26.19
CA LYS A 131 18.84 29.47 -27.46
C LYS A 131 17.95 30.67 -27.21
N GLU A 132 18.59 31.80 -26.92
CA GLU A 132 18.01 33.13 -26.98
C GLU A 132 17.63 33.46 -28.43
N GLY A 133 16.49 34.10 -28.61
CA GLY A 133 16.08 34.76 -29.86
C GLY A 133 14.59 35.12 -29.88
N PRO A 134 14.18 36.29 -30.39
CA PRO A 134 13.28 37.21 -29.69
C PRO A 134 11.81 37.17 -30.14
N MET A 135 10.92 37.58 -29.24
CA MET A 135 9.51 37.96 -29.49
C MET A 135 9.41 39.02 -30.60
N PRO A 136 8.32 39.04 -31.40
CA PRO A 136 7.13 39.77 -30.95
C PRO A 136 5.79 39.16 -31.42
N GLY A 137 4.73 39.43 -30.65
CA GLY A 137 3.41 39.64 -31.26
C GLY A 137 2.25 38.85 -30.66
N ALA A 138 1.31 39.63 -30.13
CA ALA A 138 -0.14 39.37 -30.08
C ALA A 138 -0.65 38.28 -29.12
N ALA A 139 -1.15 38.74 -27.98
CA ALA A 139 -2.24 38.07 -27.27
C ALA A 139 -3.49 37.99 -28.16
N PRO A 140 -4.24 36.89 -28.08
CA PRO A 140 -5.63 37.05 -27.66
C PRO A 140 -6.08 36.01 -26.63
N LEU A 141 -6.94 36.49 -25.72
CA LEU A 141 -7.69 35.74 -24.71
C LEU A 141 -8.51 34.59 -25.34
N PRO A 142 -8.68 33.43 -24.68
CA PRO A 142 -9.75 32.51 -25.02
C PRO A 142 -11.04 32.91 -24.30
N ALA A 143 -12.09 33.10 -25.09
CA ALA A 143 -13.45 33.31 -24.66
C ALA A 143 -14.01 32.11 -23.89
N ARG A 144 -14.82 32.43 -22.88
CA ARG A 144 -15.59 31.52 -22.03
C ARG A 144 -16.96 31.28 -22.68
N PRO A 145 -17.45 30.04 -22.83
CA PRO A 145 -18.88 29.81 -22.98
C PRO A 145 -19.52 29.52 -21.61
N SER A 146 -20.57 30.26 -21.32
CA SER A 146 -21.46 30.10 -20.19
C SER A 146 -22.80 29.56 -20.69
N SER A 147 -23.24 28.41 -20.17
CA SER A 147 -24.65 27.96 -20.18
C SER A 147 -24.85 27.00 -19.00
N LYS A 148 -25.28 27.50 -17.84
CA LYS A 148 -26.66 27.50 -17.30
C LYS A 148 -27.26 26.09 -17.05
N VAL A 149 -27.31 25.68 -15.76
CA VAL A 149 -28.52 25.41 -14.89
C VAL A 149 -29.11 24.00 -15.09
N SER A 150 -28.82 22.98 -14.24
CA SER A 150 -29.44 22.57 -12.94
C SER A 150 -30.87 22.00 -13.04
N PRO A 151 -31.40 21.20 -12.07
CA PRO A 151 -30.81 20.34 -11.03
C PRO A 151 -31.45 18.91 -10.98
N ALA A 152 -30.94 18.01 -10.12
CA ALA A 152 -31.75 17.21 -9.16
C ALA A 152 -31.13 15.85 -8.77
N ALA A 153 -31.14 15.61 -7.45
CA ALA A 153 -31.28 14.33 -6.77
C ALA A 153 -30.17 13.26 -6.93
N ARG A 154 -29.25 13.30 -5.95
CA ARG A 154 -28.74 12.09 -5.27
C ARG A 154 -29.92 11.26 -4.72
N PRO A 155 -29.78 9.93 -4.62
CA PRO A 155 -29.04 9.36 -3.51
C PRO A 155 -27.92 8.42 -3.96
N SER A 156 -26.73 8.68 -3.42
CA SER A 156 -25.74 7.63 -3.18
C SER A 156 -26.36 6.63 -2.21
N ALA A 157 -26.95 5.54 -2.72
CA ALA A 157 -27.11 4.33 -1.93
C ALA A 157 -25.73 3.69 -1.83
N CYS A 158 -24.89 4.22 -0.93
CA CYS A 158 -23.86 3.42 -0.29
C CYS A 158 -24.60 2.21 0.26
N GLY A 159 -24.36 1.04 -0.33
CA GLY A 159 -25.12 -0.18 -0.08
C GLY A 159 -25.29 -0.34 1.43
N LEU A 160 -26.53 -0.13 1.88
CA LEU A 160 -26.89 -0.32 3.27
C LEU A 160 -26.50 -1.75 3.60
N TRP A 161 -25.43 -1.88 4.36
CA TRP A 161 -25.05 -3.13 5.00
C TRP A 161 -26.31 -3.59 5.73
N ARG A 162 -26.91 -4.69 5.27
CA ARG A 162 -28.03 -5.31 5.98
C ARG A 162 -27.43 -6.34 6.93
N PRO A 163 -27.49 -6.13 8.25
CA PRO A 163 -27.17 -7.18 9.20
C PRO A 163 -28.13 -8.35 8.97
N TRP A 164 -27.60 -9.56 9.03
CA TRP A 164 -28.40 -10.78 9.07
C TRP A 164 -29.16 -10.88 10.41
#